data_AF-A0A937ZT99-F1
#
_entry.id   AF-A0A937ZT99-F1
#
_cell.length_a   1.000
_cell.length_b   1.000
_cell.length_c   1.000
_cell.angle_alpha   90.00
_cell.angle_beta   90.00
_cell.angle_gamma   90.00
#
_symmetry.space_group_name_H-M   'P 1'
#
loop_
_entity.id
_entity.type
_entity.pdbx_description
1 polymer ?
#
loop_
_entity_poly.entity_id
_entity_poly.type
_entity_poly.pdbx_seq_one_letter_code
_entity_poly.pdbx_strand_id
1 'polypeptide(L)'
;EGPGDLEGVPLRPPERVTLGEGERIGWPGDGGEDDGEAHAAPAVMVSDAGQAVAAALAGMGRARVPALLLAGMAEAGSIDIAGRTEPCRRGYWLVAPRPQWRQKKVQALVAALTR
;
A
#
# COMPACT_ATOMS: atom_id res chain seq x y z
N GLU A 1 -3.72 -8.97 -7.16
CA GLU A 1 -3.24 -9.27 -8.53
C GLU A 1 -1.78 -9.70 -8.48
N GLY A 2 -1.32 -10.51 -9.44
CA GLY A 2 -0.01 -11.18 -9.47
C GLY A 2 1.04 -10.49 -10.38
N PRO A 3 2.18 -11.14 -10.67
CA PRO A 3 3.27 -10.55 -11.45
C PRO A 3 3.03 -10.58 -12.98
N GLY A 4 1.85 -11.03 -13.43
CA GLY A 4 1.53 -11.22 -14.85
C GLY A 4 2.43 -12.28 -15.49
N ASP A 5 2.98 -11.98 -16.66
CA ASP A 5 3.87 -12.87 -17.41
C ASP A 5 5.33 -12.84 -16.91
N LEU A 6 5.65 -11.97 -15.95
CA LEU A 6 6.99 -11.84 -15.39
C LEU A 6 7.18 -12.82 -14.23
N GLU A 7 8.43 -13.24 -14.04
CA GLU A 7 8.82 -13.89 -12.79
C GLU A 7 8.83 -12.84 -11.67
N GLY A 8 8.14 -13.15 -10.59
CA GLY A 8 8.00 -12.22 -9.48
C GLY A 8 7.59 -12.87 -8.16
N VAL A 9 7.90 -12.16 -7.08
CA VAL A 9 7.59 -12.55 -5.70
C VAL A 9 6.80 -11.42 -5.04
N PRO A 10 5.78 -11.72 -4.21
CA PRO A 10 5.09 -10.69 -3.46
C PRO A 10 6.06 -10.03 -2.48
N LEU A 11 6.00 -8.71 -2.38
CA LEU A 11 6.88 -7.94 -1.50
C LEU A 11 6.49 -8.12 -0.03
N ARG A 12 5.18 -8.07 0.26
CA ARG A 12 4.55 -8.32 1.56
C ARG A 12 3.11 -8.81 1.35
N PRO A 13 2.43 -9.34 2.40
CA PRO A 13 1.00 -9.60 2.34
C PRO A 13 0.22 -8.37 1.84
N PRO A 14 -0.78 -8.56 0.96
CA PRO A 14 -1.58 -7.45 0.43
C PRO A 14 -2.55 -6.97 1.52
N GLU A 15 -2.09 -6.00 2.29
CA GLU A 15 -2.85 -5.39 3.37
C GLU A 15 -3.01 -3.89 3.16
N ARG A 16 -4.14 -3.36 3.62
CA ARG A 16 -4.45 -1.93 3.65
C ARG A 16 -4.79 -1.52 5.07
N VAL A 17 -4.71 -0.23 5.34
CA VAL A 17 -5.11 0.38 6.60
C VAL A 17 -5.77 1.71 6.35
N THR A 18 -6.69 2.05 7.23
CA THR A 18 -7.41 3.31 7.19
C THR A 18 -6.89 4.23 8.30
N LEU A 19 -6.38 5.39 7.88
CA LEU A 19 -5.83 6.43 8.74
C LEU A 19 -6.80 7.60 8.89
N GLY A 20 -6.75 8.26 10.03
CA GLY A 20 -7.59 9.44 10.31
C GLY A 20 -9.07 9.13 10.47
N GLU A 21 -9.87 10.18 10.60
CA GLU A 21 -11.32 10.14 10.79
C GLU A 21 -12.00 11.22 9.93
N GLY A 22 -13.32 11.13 9.77
CA GLY A 22 -14.10 12.13 9.02
C GLY A 22 -14.27 11.81 7.54
N GLU A 23 -14.24 12.84 6.70
CA GLU A 23 -14.51 12.74 5.26
C GLU A 23 -13.42 11.98 4.50
N ARG A 24 -13.79 11.29 3.43
CA ARG A 24 -12.85 10.47 2.65
C ARG A 24 -11.89 11.36 1.86
N ILE A 25 -10.59 11.05 1.98
CA ILE A 25 -9.53 11.53 1.11
C ILE A 25 -9.20 10.42 0.10
N GLY A 26 -9.50 10.67 -1.18
CA GLY A 26 -9.25 9.73 -2.27
C GLY A 26 -7.93 10.01 -2.99
N TRP A 27 -7.38 8.97 -3.61
CA TRP A 27 -6.17 9.04 -4.43
C TRP A 27 -6.20 7.95 -5.52
N PRO A 28 -5.43 8.08 -6.61
CA PRO A 28 -5.41 7.09 -7.68
C PRO A 28 -4.94 5.72 -7.19
N GLY A 29 -5.88 4.79 -6.97
CA GLY A 29 -5.57 3.45 -6.45
C GLY A 29 -6.02 3.20 -5.01
N ASP A 30 -6.74 4.15 -4.40
CA ASP A 30 -7.38 4.00 -3.09
C ASP A 30 -8.39 2.83 -3.03
N GLY A 31 -8.80 2.31 -4.19
CA GLY A 31 -9.71 1.18 -4.39
C GLY A 31 -11.18 1.55 -4.17
N GLY A 32 -11.54 2.83 -4.30
CA GLY A 32 -12.91 3.31 -4.10
C GLY A 32 -13.97 2.65 -4.98
N GLU A 33 -13.57 1.98 -6.07
CA GLU A 33 -14.45 1.27 -7.00
C GLU A 33 -14.60 -0.24 -6.68
N ASP A 34 -13.65 -0.84 -5.95
CA ASP A 34 -13.56 -2.31 -5.78
C ASP A 34 -14.45 -2.86 -4.65
N ASP A 35 -14.93 -2.03 -3.71
CA ASP A 35 -15.57 -2.50 -2.47
C ASP A 35 -17.11 -2.34 -2.44
N GLY A 36 -17.75 -1.92 -3.53
CA GLY A 36 -19.22 -1.84 -3.61
C GLY A 36 -19.89 -0.87 -2.62
N GLU A 37 -19.09 -0.11 -1.86
CA GLU A 37 -19.54 0.94 -0.95
C GLU A 37 -20.03 2.11 -1.79
N ALA A 38 -21.28 2.52 -1.57
CA ALA A 38 -21.98 3.54 -2.35
C ALA A 38 -21.06 4.73 -2.67
N HIS A 39 -20.94 5.01 -3.96
CA HIS A 39 -20.05 5.96 -4.63
C HIS A 39 -20.22 7.43 -4.18
N ALA A 40 -20.05 7.72 -2.89
CA ALA A 40 -19.79 9.08 -2.46
C ALA A 40 -18.40 9.45 -2.98
N ALA A 41 -18.35 10.37 -3.92
CA ALA A 41 -17.09 10.96 -4.35
C ALA A 41 -16.34 11.44 -3.10
N PRO A 42 -15.03 11.16 -2.99
CA PRO A 42 -14.26 11.63 -1.86
C PRO A 42 -14.33 13.15 -1.77
N ALA A 43 -14.40 13.69 -0.55
CA ALA A 43 -14.49 15.13 -0.33
C ALA A 43 -13.24 15.86 -0.88
N VAL A 44 -12.10 15.17 -0.86
CA VAL A 44 -10.84 15.65 -1.43
C VAL A 44 -10.18 14.54 -2.24
N MET A 45 -9.68 14.89 -3.42
CA MET A 45 -8.80 14.04 -4.23
C MET A 45 -7.38 14.58 -4.20
N VAL A 46 -6.41 13.73 -3.86
CA VAL A 46 -4.97 14.03 -3.94
C VAL A 46 -4.31 13.20 -5.04
N SER A 47 -3.08 13.53 -5.41
CA SER A 47 -2.41 12.89 -6.55
C SER A 47 -1.84 11.50 -6.24
N ASP A 48 -1.57 11.17 -4.98
CA ASP A 48 -0.92 9.93 -4.58
C ASP A 48 -1.20 9.55 -3.12
N ALA A 49 -0.89 8.30 -2.77
CA ALA A 49 -1.09 7.77 -1.42
C ALA A 49 -0.25 8.48 -0.35
N GLY A 50 0.95 8.99 -0.69
CA GLY A 50 1.82 9.69 0.27
C GLY A 50 1.18 11.00 0.76
N GLN A 51 0.59 11.76 -0.16
CA GLN A 51 -0.20 12.93 0.19
C GLN A 51 -1.45 12.57 1.00
N ALA A 52 -2.11 11.45 0.66
CA ALA A 52 -3.27 10.99 1.42
C ALA A 52 -2.91 10.64 2.87
N VAL A 53 -1.77 9.97 3.09
CA VAL A 53 -1.21 9.70 4.43
C VAL A 53 -0.95 11.02 5.16
N ALA A 54 -0.26 11.97 4.54
CA ALA A 54 0.09 13.24 5.17
C ALA A 54 -1.18 14.02 5.59
N ALA A 55 -2.19 14.08 4.73
CA ALA A 55 -3.45 14.76 5.01
C ALA A 55 -4.24 14.07 6.14
N ALA A 56 -4.29 12.74 6.15
CA ALA A 56 -4.97 11.99 7.22
C ALA A 56 -4.26 12.14 8.58
N LEU A 57 -2.92 12.11 8.60
CA LEU A 57 -2.14 12.37 9.82
C LEU A 57 -2.28 13.81 10.31
N ALA A 58 -2.54 14.77 9.41
CA ALA A 58 -2.85 16.15 9.75
C ALA A 58 -4.32 16.36 10.20
N GLY A 59 -5.13 15.29 10.27
CA GLY A 59 -6.52 15.35 10.71
C GLY A 59 -7.49 15.94 9.69
N MET A 60 -7.10 16.01 8.42
CA MET A 60 -7.95 16.60 7.35
C MET A 60 -9.05 15.65 6.87
N GLY A 61 -9.03 14.40 7.29
CA GLY A 61 -9.98 13.38 6.87
C GLY A 61 -9.44 11.98 7.08
N ARG A 62 -10.13 11.02 6.45
CA ARG A 62 -9.80 9.60 6.49
C ARG A 62 -9.24 9.14 5.15
N ALA A 63 -8.07 8.51 5.16
CA ALA A 63 -7.42 7.96 3.97
C ALA A 63 -7.22 6.45 4.10
N ARG A 64 -7.56 5.71 3.05
CA ARG A 64 -7.28 4.28 2.94
C ARG A 64 -6.03 4.07 2.10
N VAL A 65 -5.03 3.42 2.66
CA VAL A 65 -3.71 3.27 2.03
C VAL A 65 -3.14 1.86 2.22
N PRO A 66 -2.25 1.39 1.35
CA PRO A 66 -1.53 0.14 1.57
C PRO A 66 -0.71 0.17 2.86
N ALA A 67 -0.82 -0.88 3.68
CA ALA A 67 -0.10 -0.98 4.95
C ALA A 67 1.42 -0.95 4.75
N LEU A 68 1.90 -1.50 3.63
CA LEU A 68 3.31 -1.48 3.26
C LEU A 68 3.92 -0.07 3.24
N LEU A 69 3.16 0.95 2.82
CA LEU A 69 3.66 2.33 2.77
C LEU A 69 3.96 2.90 4.15
N LEU A 70 3.34 2.35 5.19
CA LEU A 70 3.50 2.79 6.57
C LEU A 70 4.48 1.93 7.36
N ALA A 71 5.01 0.85 6.80
CA ALA A 71 5.87 -0.10 7.50
C ALA A 71 7.07 0.60 8.18
N GLY A 72 7.78 1.47 7.46
CA GLY A 72 8.91 2.21 8.03
C GLY A 72 8.51 3.21 9.12
N MET A 73 7.30 3.81 9.03
CA MET A 73 6.79 4.71 10.09
C MET A 73 6.39 3.93 11.33
N ALA A 74 5.79 2.76 11.16
CA ALA A 74 5.41 1.87 12.25
C ALA A 74 6.65 1.30 12.95
N GLU A 75 7.67 0.89 12.20
CA GLU A 75 8.97 0.46 12.74
C GLU A 75 9.67 1.57 13.53
N ALA A 76 9.56 2.82 13.08
CA ALA A 76 10.09 3.98 13.79
C ALA A 76 9.25 4.41 15.01
N GLY A 77 8.09 3.78 15.25
CA GLY A 77 7.16 4.14 16.32
C GLY A 77 6.40 5.45 16.11
N SER A 78 6.44 6.02 14.90
CA SER A 78 5.74 7.28 14.57
C SER A 78 4.24 7.10 14.39
N ILE A 79 3.78 5.87 14.14
CA ILE A 79 2.38 5.54 13.96
C ILE A 79 2.09 4.14 14.52
N ASP A 80 0.94 3.97 15.17
CA ASP A 80 0.44 2.65 15.54
C ASP A 80 -0.67 2.19 14.57
N ILE A 81 -0.36 1.13 13.84
CA ILE A 81 -1.26 0.46 12.89
C ILE A 81 -1.53 -1.00 13.27
N ALA A 82 -1.05 -1.46 14.43
CA ALA A 82 -1.20 -2.85 14.84
C ALA A 82 -2.68 -3.23 15.00
N GLY A 83 -3.10 -4.34 14.39
CA GLY A 83 -4.48 -4.81 14.42
C GLY A 83 -5.48 -3.96 13.61
N ARG A 84 -5.01 -2.94 12.89
CA ARG A 84 -5.82 -2.05 12.05
C ARG A 84 -5.71 -2.37 10.57
N THR A 85 -4.87 -3.33 10.20
CA THR A 85 -4.69 -3.75 8.81
C THR A 85 -5.76 -4.75 8.41
N GLU A 86 -6.20 -4.64 7.16
CA GLU A 86 -7.18 -5.52 6.55
C GLU A 86 -6.58 -6.12 5.26
N PRO A 87 -6.83 -7.41 4.97
CA PRO A 87 -6.49 -7.98 3.68
C PRO A 87 -7.16 -7.22 2.53
N CYS A 88 -6.46 -7.05 1.43
CA CYS A 88 -7.00 -6.42 0.23
C CYS A 88 -6.55 -7.16 -1.04
N ARG A 89 -7.21 -6.86 -2.17
CA ARG A 89 -6.96 -7.56 -3.44
C ARG A 89 -5.64 -7.14 -4.10
N ARG A 90 -5.20 -5.91 -3.85
CA ARG A 90 -4.03 -5.30 -4.51
C ARG A 90 -2.80 -5.44 -3.62
N GLY A 91 -1.72 -5.95 -4.19
CA GLY A 91 -0.44 -6.13 -3.49
C GLY A 91 0.71 -5.67 -4.36
N TYR A 92 1.87 -5.50 -3.75
CA TYR A 92 3.10 -5.10 -4.44
C TYR A 92 3.96 -6.31 -4.75
N TRP A 93 4.59 -6.29 -5.93
CA TRP A 93 5.40 -7.39 -6.44
C TRP A 93 6.78 -6.89 -6.83
N LEU A 94 7.80 -7.66 -6.48
CA LEU A 94 9.11 -7.56 -7.10
C LEU A 94 9.09 -8.39 -8.37
N VAL A 95 9.31 -7.75 -9.51
CA VAL A 95 9.32 -8.39 -10.83
C VAL A 95 10.64 -8.11 -11.54
N ALA A 96 11.16 -9.11 -12.23
CA ALA A 96 12.31 -8.96 -13.11
C ALA A 96 12.27 -10.01 -14.24
N PRO A 97 12.95 -9.80 -15.37
CA PRO A 97 13.05 -10.83 -16.38
C PRO A 97 13.89 -12.03 -15.87
N ARG A 98 13.62 -13.23 -16.42
CA ARG A 98 14.21 -14.49 -15.92
C ARG A 98 15.75 -14.50 -15.80
N PRO A 99 16.53 -13.93 -16.73
CA PRO A 99 17.98 -13.90 -16.58
C PRO A 99 18.47 -13.12 -15.35
N GLN A 100 17.72 -12.10 -14.91
CA GLN A 100 18.07 -11.24 -13.79
C GLN A 100 17.88 -11.97 -12.45
N TRP A 101 16.88 -12.84 -12.31
CA TRP A 101 16.63 -13.63 -11.09
C TRP A 101 17.78 -14.56 -10.70
N ARG A 102 18.60 -14.96 -11.68
CA ARG A 102 19.79 -15.79 -11.44
C ARG A 102 20.98 -15.00 -10.90
N GLN A 103 20.93 -13.67 -10.93
CA GLN A 103 22.03 -12.82 -10.50
C GLN A 103 22.07 -12.73 -8.98
N LYS A 104 23.26 -12.91 -8.39
CA LYS A 104 23.48 -12.81 -6.95
C LYS A 104 22.95 -11.50 -6.34
N LYS A 105 23.11 -10.38 -7.05
CA LYS A 105 22.62 -9.07 -6.61
C LYS A 105 21.09 -9.02 -6.49
N VAL A 106 20.38 -9.62 -7.45
CA VAL A 106 18.91 -9.67 -7.43
C VAL A 106 18.41 -10.59 -6.32
N GLN A 107 19.03 -11.76 -6.16
CA GLN A 107 18.70 -12.68 -5.06
C GLN A 107 18.93 -12.03 -3.70
N ALA A 108 20.04 -11.32 -3.52
CA ALA A 108 20.34 -10.58 -2.29
C ALA A 108 19.32 -9.46 -2.03
N LEU A 109 18.92 -8.71 -3.06
CA LEU A 109 17.92 -7.66 -2.95
C LEU A 109 16.55 -8.24 -2.55
N VAL A 110 16.11 -9.30 -3.22
CA VAL A 110 14.85 -9.97 -2.91
C VAL A 110 14.86 -10.48 -1.49
N ALA A 111 15.93 -11.18 -1.09
CA ALA A 111 16.09 -11.69 0.27
C ALA A 111 16.16 -10.59 1.33
N ALA A 112 16.52 -9.35 0.98
CA ALA A 112 16.49 -8.21 1.90
C ALA A 112 15.11 -7.57 2.01
N LEU A 113 14.35 -7.54 0.91
CA LEU A 113 13.07 -6.84 0.81
C LEU A 113 11.85 -7.68 1.22
N THR A 114 11.94 -9.01 1.13
CA THR A 114 10.82 -9.93 1.45
C THR A 114 10.96 -10.56 2.84
N ARG A 115 11.68 -9.93 3.75
CA ARG A 115 11.76 -10.33 5.18
C ARG A 115 10.60 -9.76 5.95
#